data_AF-A0A803L8B5-F1
#
_entry.id   AF-A0A803L8B5-F1
#
_cell.length_a   1.000
_cell.length_b   1.000
_cell.length_c   1.000
_cell.angle_alpha   90.00
_cell.angle_beta   90.00
_cell.angle_gamma   90.00
#
_symmetry.space_group_name_H-M   'P 1'
#
loop_
_entity.id
_entity.type
_entity.pdbx_description
1 polymer ?
#
loop_
_entity_poly.entity_id
_entity_poly.type
_entity_poly.pdbx_seq_one_letter_code
_entity_poly.pdbx_strand_id
1 'polypeptide(L)'
;MDSSSQSKPSPEDDETATDEFTCQSDDDLYPSTRAPLEVLHHSVGFQSSYSCTHVISYVTWTRVTVSLKFLKSPSMKKFQGVDVGSDLVPYLRKLWKKDDFVDGNAVRSNGLLTWAFESLAKMMIILQNNKGKGKSSLSETQAEYLKNTLIDLQSMKFRLDWLVPIVEKTTARYTSKEPGDVVMELQVERNMLHSKLHKVEEKLNEQEKLMTLSQCSLRH
;
A
#
# COMPACT_ATOMS: atom_id res chain seq x y z
N MET A 1 -19.84 49.50 -48.11
CA MET A 1 -18.93 48.83 -47.15
C MET A 1 -19.28 47.36 -47.21
N ASP A 2 -19.00 46.63 -48.28
CA ASP A 2 -17.73 46.36 -48.98
C ASP A 2 -16.59 45.83 -48.10
N SER A 3 -16.03 44.71 -48.57
CA SER A 3 -14.84 43.95 -48.16
C SER A 3 -15.12 42.80 -47.18
N SER A 4 -15.18 41.53 -47.64
CA SER A 4 -14.07 40.65 -48.10
C SER A 4 -13.04 40.35 -47.00
N SER A 5 -12.96 39.09 -46.56
CA SER A 5 -11.94 38.15 -47.07
C SER A 5 -11.87 36.85 -46.25
N GLN A 6 -11.71 35.77 -47.01
CA GLN A 6 -11.40 34.40 -46.59
C GLN A 6 -10.05 34.32 -45.87
N SER A 7 -9.86 33.30 -45.03
CA SER A 7 -8.63 32.48 -45.04
C SER A 7 -8.89 31.13 -44.35
N LYS A 8 -8.89 30.08 -45.17
CA LYS A 8 -8.71 28.67 -44.81
C LYS A 8 -7.21 28.46 -44.52
N PRO A 9 -6.83 27.51 -43.67
CA PRO A 9 -5.99 26.45 -44.24
C PRO A 9 -6.38 25.06 -43.75
N SER A 10 -6.06 24.11 -44.62
CA SER A 10 -6.07 22.66 -44.48
C SER A 10 -4.70 22.22 -45.05
N PRO A 11 -4.45 20.91 -45.17
CA PRO A 11 -4.06 19.90 -44.18
C PRO A 11 -2.58 19.52 -44.35
N GLU A 12 -1.91 18.89 -43.38
CA GLU A 12 -0.78 18.02 -43.69
C GLU A 12 -0.73 16.82 -42.74
N ASP A 13 -0.39 15.70 -43.36
CA ASP A 13 -0.39 14.33 -42.93
C ASP A 13 0.81 14.03 -42.03
N ASP A 14 0.68 13.05 -41.12
CA ASP A 14 1.85 12.23 -40.78
C ASP A 14 1.40 10.81 -40.45
N GLU A 15 1.49 9.96 -41.47
CA GLU A 15 1.55 8.52 -41.35
C GLU A 15 2.90 8.14 -40.73
N THR A 16 2.91 7.35 -39.66
CA THR A 16 4.04 6.43 -39.44
C THR A 16 3.53 5.10 -38.93
N ALA A 17 3.97 4.10 -39.68
CA ALA A 17 3.52 2.73 -39.67
C ALA A 17 4.16 1.94 -38.52
N THR A 18 3.40 0.94 -38.09
CA THR A 18 3.81 -0.43 -37.72
C THR A 18 5.28 -0.68 -37.43
N ASP A 19 5.57 -1.15 -36.21
CA ASP A 19 6.56 -2.22 -36.05
C ASP A 19 6.01 -3.31 -35.11
N GLU A 20 5.77 -4.45 -35.72
CA GLU A 20 5.15 -5.65 -35.17
C GLU A 20 6.28 -6.54 -34.65
N PHE A 21 6.66 -6.36 -33.38
CA PHE A 21 7.72 -7.16 -32.78
C PHE A 21 7.20 -8.56 -32.44
N THR A 22 7.31 -9.45 -33.42
CA THR A 22 7.01 -10.87 -33.30
C THR A 22 8.18 -11.57 -32.62
N CYS A 23 8.11 -11.76 -31.30
CA CYS A 23 9.01 -12.69 -30.62
C CYS A 23 8.50 -14.13 -30.83
N GLN A 24 8.96 -14.75 -31.91
CA GLN A 24 9.04 -16.21 -31.99
C GLN A 24 10.01 -16.68 -30.89
N SER A 25 9.51 -17.52 -29.99
CA SER A 25 10.34 -18.33 -29.11
C SER A 25 10.00 -19.77 -29.42
N ASP A 26 10.88 -20.36 -30.21
CA ASP A 26 10.88 -21.77 -30.54
C ASP A 26 11.05 -22.62 -29.29
N ASP A 27 10.24 -23.67 -29.26
CA ASP A 27 10.54 -25.03 -28.81
C ASP A 27 11.77 -25.20 -27.90
N ASP A 28 11.51 -25.56 -26.64
CA ASP A 28 12.30 -26.61 -26.03
C ASP A 28 11.44 -27.54 -25.17
N LEU A 29 11.52 -28.80 -25.60
CA LEU A 29 10.96 -30.02 -25.05
C LEU A 29 11.03 -30.07 -23.51
N TYR A 30 9.88 -30.33 -22.87
CA TYR A 30 9.87 -31.07 -21.61
C TYR A 30 9.00 -32.32 -21.74
N PRO A 31 9.57 -33.53 -21.61
CA PRO A 31 8.78 -34.76 -21.68
C PRO A 31 7.83 -34.87 -20.48
N SER A 32 6.55 -34.91 -20.85
CA SER A 32 5.42 -35.31 -20.03
C SER A 32 5.66 -36.69 -19.42
N THR A 33 5.95 -36.73 -18.12
CA THR A 33 5.89 -37.97 -17.35
C THR A 33 4.52 -38.04 -16.68
N ARG A 34 3.62 -38.68 -17.40
CA ARG A 34 2.25 -38.99 -17.04
C ARG A 34 2.27 -40.11 -15.97
N ALA A 35 1.97 -39.77 -14.72
CA ALA A 35 1.69 -40.77 -13.69
C ALA A 35 0.19 -41.14 -13.72
N PRO A 36 -0.18 -42.42 -13.54
CA PRO A 36 -1.57 -42.87 -13.66
C PRO A 36 -2.43 -42.44 -12.46
N LEU A 37 -3.61 -41.91 -12.78
CA LEU A 37 -4.75 -41.74 -11.87
C LEU A 37 -5.28 -43.12 -11.46
N GLU A 38 -4.99 -43.55 -10.23
CA GLU A 38 -5.83 -44.53 -9.54
C GLU A 38 -6.86 -43.78 -8.68
N VAL A 39 -8.11 -43.89 -9.13
CA VAL A 39 -9.30 -43.39 -8.49
C VAL A 39 -9.64 -44.32 -7.32
N LEU A 40 -9.36 -43.88 -6.10
CA LEU A 40 -9.87 -44.51 -4.88
C LEU A 40 -10.92 -43.59 -4.23
N HIS A 41 -12.17 -43.84 -4.60
CA HIS A 41 -13.34 -43.32 -3.90
C HIS A 41 -13.39 -43.92 -2.48
N HIS A 42 -12.88 -43.18 -1.50
CA HIS A 42 -13.23 -43.39 -0.09
C HIS A 42 -14.01 -42.19 0.42
N SER A 43 -15.32 -42.40 0.48
CA SER A 43 -16.30 -41.54 1.14
C SER A 43 -15.98 -41.51 2.64
N VAL A 44 -15.37 -40.43 3.11
CA VAL A 44 -15.23 -40.14 4.54
C VAL A 44 -16.11 -38.93 4.84
N GLY A 45 -17.24 -39.20 5.50
CA GLY A 45 -18.10 -38.15 6.04
C GLY A 45 -17.36 -37.39 7.13
N PHE A 46 -16.79 -36.24 6.78
CA PHE A 46 -16.20 -35.32 7.75
C PHE A 46 -17.33 -34.44 8.30
N GLN A 47 -18.06 -34.97 9.30
CA GLN A 47 -18.83 -34.13 10.22
C GLN A 47 -17.83 -33.28 11.00
N SER A 48 -17.53 -32.10 10.47
CA SER A 48 -16.73 -31.12 11.16
C SER A 48 -17.61 -30.34 12.14
N SER A 49 -17.82 -30.94 13.31
CA SER A 49 -18.27 -30.21 14.48
C SER A 49 -17.10 -29.39 15.01
N TYR A 50 -16.85 -28.22 14.42
CA TYR A 50 -16.02 -27.22 15.07
C TYR A 50 -16.84 -26.62 16.21
N SER A 51 -16.68 -27.23 17.39
CA SER A 51 -17.02 -26.62 18.67
C SER A 51 -16.30 -25.28 18.76
N CYS A 52 -17.07 -24.21 18.62
CA CYS A 52 -16.65 -22.83 18.74
C CYS A 52 -16.32 -22.52 20.20
N THR A 53 -15.16 -22.94 20.67
CA THR A 53 -14.62 -22.51 21.96
C THR A 53 -13.12 -22.31 21.86
N HIS A 54 -12.71 -21.06 22.10
CA HIS A 54 -11.38 -20.69 22.54
C HIS A 54 -10.26 -20.79 21.51
N VAL A 55 -10.32 -19.87 20.53
CA VAL A 55 -9.10 -19.19 20.09
C VAL A 55 -9.35 -17.69 20.19
N ILE A 56 -9.46 -17.21 21.43
CA ILE A 56 -8.98 -15.87 21.75
C ILE A 56 -7.46 -16.01 21.69
N SER A 57 -6.93 -16.07 20.47
CA SER A 57 -5.50 -15.89 20.25
C SER A 57 -5.20 -14.51 20.77
N TYR A 58 -4.34 -14.45 21.77
CA TYR A 58 -3.80 -13.25 22.35
C TYR A 58 -3.28 -12.37 21.20
N VAL A 59 -4.15 -11.48 20.70
CA VAL A 59 -3.74 -10.24 20.08
C VAL A 59 -3.02 -9.54 21.21
N THR A 60 -1.71 -9.78 21.27
CA THR A 60 -0.81 -8.99 22.08
C THR A 60 -1.15 -7.55 21.78
N TRP A 61 -1.74 -6.93 22.78
CA TRP A 61 -2.08 -5.52 22.89
C TRP A 61 -0.81 -4.66 22.87
N THR A 62 0.11 -4.91 21.94
CA THR A 62 0.93 -3.83 21.42
C THR A 62 -0.03 -2.92 20.68
N ARG A 63 -0.67 -2.04 21.46
CA ARG A 63 -1.09 -0.72 21.01
C ARG A 63 0.13 -0.15 20.29
N VAL A 64 0.24 -0.40 19.00
CA VAL A 64 0.95 0.51 18.11
C VAL A 64 0.06 1.74 18.18
N THR A 65 0.30 2.57 19.19
CA THR A 65 -0.10 3.97 19.17
C THR A 65 0.73 4.55 18.04
N VAL A 66 0.31 4.32 16.80
CA VAL A 66 0.68 5.15 15.68
C VAL A 66 0.20 6.52 16.14
N SER A 67 1.17 7.31 16.61
CA SER A 67 0.95 8.63 17.20
C SER A 67 0.64 9.57 16.04
N LEU A 68 -0.48 9.31 15.37
CA LEU A 68 -1.10 10.23 14.45
C LEU A 68 -1.53 11.39 15.35
N LYS A 69 -0.87 12.54 15.20
CA LYS A 69 -1.17 13.79 15.92
C LYS A 69 -2.53 14.36 15.48
N PHE A 70 -3.58 13.55 15.55
CA PHE A 70 -4.94 13.94 15.20
C PHE A 70 -5.66 14.44 16.45
N LEU A 71 -6.05 15.70 16.35
CA LEU A 71 -7.04 16.41 17.16
C LEU A 71 -6.95 16.13 18.66
N LYS A 72 -6.10 16.91 19.33
CA LYS A 72 -6.21 17.14 20.77
C LYS A 72 -7.50 17.93 21.02
N SER A 73 -8.62 17.25 21.24
CA SER A 73 -9.89 17.85 21.62
C SER A 73 -10.43 17.15 22.88
N PRO A 74 -10.37 17.79 24.06
CA PRO A 74 -10.70 17.13 25.33
C PRO A 74 -12.21 16.98 25.59
N SER A 75 -13.08 17.44 24.68
CA SER A 75 -14.53 17.39 24.87
C SER A 75 -15.14 16.17 24.18
N MET A 76 -15.75 15.29 24.98
CA MET A 76 -16.53 14.16 24.51
C MET A 76 -17.98 14.58 24.25
N LYS A 77 -18.62 13.94 23.26
CA LYS A 77 -20.05 14.08 22.95
C LYS A 77 -20.65 12.71 22.73
N LYS A 78 -21.95 12.57 23.04
CA LYS A 78 -22.68 11.34 22.77
C LYS A 78 -23.02 11.22 21.30
N PHE A 79 -22.70 10.05 20.73
CA PHE A 79 -23.13 9.60 19.42
C PHE A 79 -23.69 8.19 19.57
N GLN A 80 -24.97 7.99 19.24
CA GLN A 80 -25.66 6.70 19.40
C GLN A 80 -25.54 6.10 20.81
N GLY A 81 -25.62 6.94 21.85
CA GLY A 81 -25.50 6.53 23.25
C GLY A 81 -24.07 6.32 23.76
N VAL A 82 -23.07 6.38 22.87
CA VAL A 82 -21.65 6.17 23.17
C VAL A 82 -20.89 7.50 23.22
N ASP A 83 -20.00 7.67 24.19
CA ASP A 83 -19.14 8.85 24.29
C ASP A 83 -17.99 8.76 23.28
N VAL A 84 -17.87 9.76 22.42
CA VAL A 84 -16.84 9.89 21.38
C VAL A 84 -16.28 11.32 21.34
N GLY A 85 -15.06 11.50 20.79
CA GLY A 85 -14.50 12.84 20.55
C GLY A 85 -15.45 13.75 19.77
N SER A 86 -15.70 14.96 20.28
CA SER A 86 -16.69 15.89 19.70
C SER A 86 -16.37 16.34 18.27
N ASP A 87 -15.09 16.36 17.92
CA ASP A 87 -14.51 16.64 16.62
C ASP A 87 -14.80 15.54 15.58
N LEU A 88 -15.06 14.31 16.05
CA LEU A 88 -15.33 13.14 15.20
C LEU A 88 -16.82 13.01 14.87
N VAL A 89 -17.70 13.54 15.71
CA VAL A 89 -19.17 13.48 15.57
C VAL A 89 -19.68 13.94 14.19
N PRO A 90 -19.17 15.02 13.56
CA PRO A 90 -19.59 15.41 12.21
C PRO A 90 -19.33 14.33 11.15
N TYR A 91 -18.19 13.64 11.24
CA TYR A 91 -17.82 12.57 10.31
C TYR A 91 -18.69 11.34 10.53
N LEU A 92 -18.93 10.97 11.80
CA LEU A 92 -19.81 9.87 12.17
C LEU A 92 -21.26 10.11 11.71
N ARG A 93 -21.79 11.33 11.87
CA ARG A 93 -23.13 11.67 11.35
C ARG A 93 -23.20 11.58 9.83
N LYS A 94 -22.14 12.01 9.12
CA LYS A 94 -22.09 11.92 7.65
C LYS A 94 -22.08 10.47 7.18
N LEU A 95 -21.38 9.60 7.90
CA LEU A 95 -21.35 8.16 7.65
C LEU A 95 -22.69 7.49 7.88
N TRP A 96 -23.31 7.78 9.03
CA TRP A 96 -24.56 7.16 9.44
C TRP A 96 -25.73 7.48 8.50
N LYS A 97 -25.71 8.64 7.84
CA LYS A 97 -26.69 8.97 6.80
C LYS A 97 -26.60 8.08 5.56
N LYS A 98 -25.44 7.46 5.32
CA LYS A 98 -25.17 6.66 4.12
C LYS A 98 -25.54 5.20 4.32
N ASP A 99 -25.31 4.65 5.51
CA ASP A 99 -25.61 3.27 5.85
C ASP A 99 -25.69 3.09 7.37
N ASP A 100 -26.56 2.20 7.83
CA ASP A 100 -26.58 1.77 9.23
C ASP A 100 -25.63 0.58 9.40
N PHE A 101 -24.39 0.90 9.77
CA PHE A 101 -23.31 -0.08 9.89
C PHE A 101 -23.29 -0.79 11.26
N VAL A 102 -24.20 -0.43 12.17
CA VAL A 102 -24.35 -1.04 13.49
C VAL A 102 -25.44 -2.11 13.49
N ASP A 103 -26.35 -2.09 12.52
CA ASP A 103 -27.38 -3.11 12.42
C ASP A 103 -26.78 -4.52 12.25
N GLY A 104 -27.12 -5.42 13.18
CA GLY A 104 -26.63 -6.80 13.25
C GLY A 104 -25.29 -7.01 13.97
N ASN A 105 -24.69 -6.00 14.59
CA ASN A 105 -23.43 -6.19 15.31
C ASN A 105 -23.63 -6.82 16.71
N ALA A 106 -22.76 -7.78 17.07
CA ALA A 106 -22.82 -8.49 18.35
C ALA A 106 -22.10 -7.74 19.49
N VAL A 107 -21.44 -6.62 19.19
CA VAL A 107 -20.57 -5.91 20.13
C VAL A 107 -21.41 -5.06 21.09
N ARG A 108 -21.52 -5.51 22.34
CA ARG A 108 -22.24 -4.80 23.42
C ARG A 108 -21.36 -3.94 24.32
N SER A 109 -20.04 -4.01 24.17
CA SER A 109 -19.12 -3.24 25.01
C SER A 109 -19.03 -1.80 24.54
N ASN A 110 -19.43 -0.86 25.39
CA ASN A 110 -19.34 0.57 25.12
C ASN A 110 -17.90 1.00 24.77
N GLY A 111 -16.88 0.41 25.41
CA GLY A 111 -15.48 0.75 25.11
C GLY A 111 -15.05 0.32 23.71
N LEU A 112 -15.49 -0.86 23.25
CA LEU A 112 -15.22 -1.33 21.88
C LEU A 112 -16.00 -0.52 20.85
N LEU A 113 -17.25 -0.15 21.16
CA LEU A 113 -18.04 0.73 20.29
C LEU A 113 -17.43 2.13 20.18
N THR A 114 -16.97 2.73 21.30
CA THR A 114 -16.23 4.00 21.27
C THR A 114 -15.03 3.88 20.37
N TRP A 115 -14.19 2.86 20.57
CA TRP A 115 -13.00 2.65 19.75
C TRP A 115 -13.35 2.48 18.27
N ALA A 116 -14.36 1.68 17.95
CA ALA A 116 -14.78 1.43 16.58
C ALA A 116 -15.27 2.71 15.89
N PHE A 117 -16.10 3.51 16.56
CA PHE A 117 -16.56 4.80 16.03
C PHE A 117 -15.41 5.79 15.85
N GLU A 118 -14.53 5.93 16.85
CA GLU A 118 -13.38 6.82 16.71
C GLU A 118 -12.45 6.39 15.57
N SER A 119 -12.19 5.10 15.45
CA SER A 119 -11.40 4.52 14.37
C SER A 119 -12.03 4.77 13.00
N LEU A 120 -13.34 4.55 12.86
CA LEU A 120 -14.06 4.80 11.62
C LEU A 120 -14.04 6.28 11.22
N ALA A 121 -14.19 7.18 12.19
CA ALA A 121 -14.07 8.62 11.95
C ALA A 121 -12.66 9.00 11.50
N LYS A 122 -11.62 8.45 12.14
CA LYS A 122 -10.21 8.66 11.75
C LYS A 122 -9.94 8.16 10.33
N MET A 123 -10.42 6.97 9.98
CA MET A 123 -10.33 6.46 8.61
C MET A 123 -10.95 7.43 7.60
N MET A 124 -12.15 7.95 7.90
CA MET A 124 -12.80 8.91 7.01
C MET A 124 -12.04 10.23 6.87
N ILE A 125 -11.44 10.72 7.94
CA ILE A 125 -10.61 11.93 7.89
C ILE A 125 -9.39 11.69 6.99
N ILE A 126 -8.69 10.56 7.16
CA ILE A 126 -7.55 10.19 6.30
C ILE A 126 -8.00 10.10 4.83
N LEU A 127 -9.10 9.40 4.55
CA LEU A 127 -9.62 9.25 3.19
C LEU A 127 -10.07 10.57 2.57
N GLN A 128 -10.65 11.50 3.35
CA GLN A 128 -11.08 12.81 2.86
C GLN A 128 -9.90 13.75 2.60
N ASN A 129 -8.91 13.77 3.51
CA ASN A 129 -7.73 14.61 3.37
C ASN A 129 -6.91 14.26 2.13
N ASN A 130 -6.95 13.00 1.69
CA ASN A 130 -6.23 12.50 0.52
C ASN A 130 -7.07 12.47 -0.78
N LYS A 131 -8.33 12.95 -0.76
CA LYS A 131 -9.26 12.81 -1.90
C LYS A 131 -9.14 13.86 -3.00
N GLY A 132 -8.32 14.90 -2.86
CA GLY A 132 -8.46 16.10 -3.71
C GLY A 132 -7.22 16.95 -4.00
N LYS A 133 -6.01 16.50 -3.69
CA LYS A 133 -4.80 17.27 -4.02
C LYS A 133 -3.82 16.38 -4.75
N GLY A 134 -3.58 16.70 -6.02
CA GLY A 134 -2.85 15.88 -7.00
C GLY A 134 -1.36 15.67 -6.71
N LYS A 135 -1.00 15.25 -5.49
CA LYS A 135 0.32 14.76 -5.07
C LYS A 135 0.43 14.38 -3.59
N SER A 136 -0.58 14.60 -2.73
CA SER A 136 -0.48 14.09 -1.35
C SER A 136 -0.72 12.58 -1.37
N SER A 137 0.36 11.83 -1.56
CA SER A 137 0.35 10.39 -1.36
C SER A 137 0.02 10.10 0.09
N LEU A 138 -0.82 9.09 0.28
CA LEU A 138 -1.10 8.52 1.59
C LEU A 138 0.24 8.13 2.24
N SER A 139 0.50 8.55 3.49
CA SER A 139 1.72 8.12 4.16
C SER A 139 1.66 6.62 4.44
N GLU A 140 2.81 5.95 4.54
CA GLU A 140 2.91 4.52 4.88
C GLU A 140 2.12 4.18 6.15
N THR A 141 2.31 4.97 7.19
CA THR A 141 1.60 4.84 8.47
C THR A 141 0.10 5.02 8.34
N GLN A 142 -0.37 5.86 7.43
CA GLN A 142 -1.80 6.03 7.15
C GLN A 142 -2.35 4.83 6.36
N ALA A 143 -1.60 4.32 5.38
CA ALA A 143 -1.96 3.14 4.61
C ALA A 143 -2.11 1.90 5.50
N GLU A 144 -1.12 1.67 6.36
CA GLU A 144 -1.10 0.58 7.32
C GLU A 144 -2.25 0.74 8.34
N TYR A 145 -2.45 1.95 8.88
CA TYR A 145 -3.56 2.23 9.77
C TYR A 145 -4.92 1.91 9.13
N LEU A 146 -5.16 2.36 7.90
CA LEU A 146 -6.41 2.07 7.19
C LEU A 146 -6.63 0.56 7.00
N LYS A 147 -5.59 -0.17 6.62
CA LYS A 147 -5.66 -1.63 6.37
C LYS A 147 -5.94 -2.39 7.66
N ASN A 148 -5.17 -2.14 8.73
CA ASN A 148 -5.31 -2.86 9.99
C ASN A 148 -6.64 -2.54 10.66
N THR A 149 -7.03 -1.26 10.68
CA THR A 149 -8.31 -0.84 11.27
C THR A 149 -9.50 -1.46 10.52
N LEU A 150 -9.43 -1.58 9.19
CA LEU A 150 -10.49 -2.22 8.42
C LEU A 150 -10.66 -3.70 8.81
N ILE A 151 -9.56 -4.43 8.94
CA ILE A 151 -9.54 -5.83 9.37
C ILE A 151 -10.12 -5.98 10.78
N ASP A 152 -9.72 -5.12 11.71
CA ASP A 152 -10.23 -5.14 13.09
C ASP A 152 -11.75 -4.91 13.13
N LEU A 153 -12.24 -3.92 12.38
CA LEU A 153 -13.67 -3.62 12.35
C LEU A 153 -14.50 -4.73 11.67
N GLN A 154 -13.98 -5.35 10.60
CA GLN A 154 -14.61 -6.52 9.98
C GLN A 154 -14.65 -7.72 10.94
N SER A 155 -13.60 -7.91 11.73
CA SER A 155 -13.54 -8.95 12.76
C SER A 155 -14.58 -8.73 13.86
N MET A 156 -14.89 -7.47 14.16
CA MET A 156 -15.98 -7.06 15.05
C MET A 156 -17.39 -7.15 14.42
N LYS A 157 -17.51 -7.69 13.19
CA LYS A 157 -18.77 -7.85 12.45
C LYS A 157 -19.47 -6.55 12.08
N PHE A 158 -18.74 -5.44 11.96
CA PHE A 158 -19.29 -4.23 11.35
C PHE A 158 -19.50 -4.44 9.84
N ARG A 159 -20.65 -3.99 9.33
CA ARG A 159 -20.95 -4.00 7.90
C ARG A 159 -20.22 -2.86 7.21
N LEU A 160 -19.12 -3.18 6.53
CA LEU A 160 -18.21 -2.19 5.93
C LEU A 160 -18.06 -2.37 4.41
N ASP A 161 -19.03 -3.02 3.75
CA ASP A 161 -19.00 -3.33 2.31
C ASP A 161 -18.75 -2.08 1.45
N TRP A 162 -19.29 -0.93 1.87
CA TRP A 162 -19.11 0.33 1.17
C TRP A 162 -17.72 0.95 1.36
N LEU A 163 -17.01 0.60 2.45
CA LEU A 163 -15.72 1.19 2.83
C LEU A 163 -14.54 0.41 2.24
N VAL A 164 -14.65 -0.92 2.17
CA VAL A 164 -13.64 -1.82 1.59
C VAL A 164 -13.10 -1.31 0.24
N PRO A 165 -13.93 -1.07 -0.80
CA PRO A 165 -13.41 -0.64 -2.11
C PRO A 165 -12.76 0.75 -2.07
N ILE A 166 -13.13 1.60 -1.11
CA ILE A 166 -12.54 2.93 -0.96
C ILE A 166 -11.15 2.82 -0.35
N VAL A 167 -10.99 1.97 0.68
CA VAL A 167 -9.71 1.74 1.34
C VAL A 167 -8.74 1.08 0.36
N GLU A 168 -9.15 0.00 -0.28
CA GLU A 168 -8.33 -0.73 -1.27
C GLU A 168 -7.86 0.17 -2.40
N LYS A 169 -8.77 0.96 -3.00
CA LYS A 169 -8.40 1.91 -4.06
C LYS A 169 -7.40 2.97 -3.57
N THR A 170 -7.50 3.38 -2.31
CA THR A 170 -6.62 4.41 -1.74
C THR A 170 -5.26 3.83 -1.36
N THR A 171 -5.20 2.60 -0.83
CA THR A 171 -3.96 1.92 -0.45
C THR A 171 -3.22 1.32 -1.64
N ALA A 172 -3.93 0.90 -2.71
CA ALA A 172 -3.30 0.39 -3.94
C ALA A 172 -2.34 1.42 -4.57
N ARG A 173 -2.69 2.71 -4.47
CA ARG A 173 -1.84 3.83 -4.91
C ARG A 173 -0.56 4.00 -4.10
N TYR A 174 -0.54 3.48 -2.87
CA TYR A 174 0.63 3.50 -1.99
C TYR A 174 1.52 2.27 -2.23
N THR A 175 0.91 1.08 -2.40
CA THR A 175 1.67 -0.15 -2.71
C THR A 175 2.29 -0.11 -4.10
N SER A 176 1.74 0.69 -5.01
CA SER A 176 2.39 1.06 -6.26
C SER A 176 3.43 2.16 -6.02
N LYS A 177 4.39 1.98 -5.09
CA LYS A 177 5.68 2.65 -5.26
C LYS A 177 6.12 2.26 -6.65
N GLU A 178 6.15 3.23 -7.55
CA GLU A 178 6.45 2.95 -8.94
C GLU A 178 7.82 2.26 -8.93
N PRO A 179 7.99 1.08 -9.53
CA PRO A 179 9.28 0.39 -9.56
C PRO A 179 10.41 1.35 -9.98
N GLY A 180 10.10 2.36 -10.79
CA GLY A 180 10.98 3.46 -11.17
C GLY A 180 11.58 4.28 -10.01
N ASP A 181 10.81 4.60 -8.96
CA ASP A 181 11.33 5.37 -7.82
C ASP A 181 12.37 4.58 -7.03
N VAL A 182 12.09 3.30 -6.78
CA VAL A 182 13.01 2.38 -6.10
C VAL A 182 14.25 2.12 -6.96
N VAL A 183 14.06 1.91 -8.26
CA VAL A 183 15.18 1.75 -9.21
C VAL A 183 16.04 3.00 -9.27
N MET A 184 15.46 4.20 -9.23
CA MET A 184 16.21 5.45 -9.25
C MET A 184 17.02 5.66 -7.96
N GLU A 185 16.43 5.37 -6.79
CA GLU A 185 17.14 5.44 -5.51
C GLU A 185 18.32 4.45 -5.48
N LEU A 186 18.09 3.20 -5.88
CA LEU A 186 19.13 2.17 -6.00
C LEU A 186 20.21 2.57 -7.02
N GLN A 187 19.83 3.21 -8.12
CA GLN A 187 20.75 3.69 -9.15
C GLN A 187 21.65 4.82 -8.63
N VAL A 188 21.10 5.75 -7.85
CA VAL A 188 21.88 6.80 -7.18
C VAL A 188 22.86 6.20 -6.18
N GLU A 189 22.41 5.25 -5.36
CA GLU A 189 23.26 4.56 -4.39
C GLU A 189 24.38 3.77 -5.07
N ARG A 190 24.07 3.04 -6.15
CA ARG A 190 25.04 2.34 -6.99
C ARG A 190 26.12 3.30 -7.50
N ASN A 191 25.73 4.46 -8.02
CA ASN A 191 26.68 5.44 -8.55
C ASN A 191 27.58 6.01 -7.45
N MET A 192 27.02 6.32 -6.27
CA MET A 192 27.80 6.79 -5.11
C MET A 192 28.83 5.74 -4.68
N LEU A 193 28.42 4.47 -4.57
CA LEU A 193 29.32 3.37 -4.18
C LEU A 193 30.43 3.17 -5.22
N HIS A 194 30.11 3.26 -6.51
CA HIS A 194 31.09 3.16 -7.57
C HIS A 194 32.16 4.27 -7.49
N SER A 195 31.76 5.51 -7.21
CA SER A 195 32.72 6.60 -6.98
C SER A 195 33.61 6.39 -5.76
N LYS A 196 33.05 5.83 -4.67
CA LYS A 196 33.82 5.48 -3.47
C LYS A 196 34.83 4.36 -3.76
N LEU A 197 34.43 3.34 -4.52
CA LEU A 197 35.30 2.24 -4.93
C LEU A 197 36.49 2.76 -5.73
N HIS A 198 36.25 3.56 -6.77
CA HIS A 198 37.30 4.15 -7.60
C HIS A 198 38.32 4.94 -6.77
N LYS A 199 37.85 5.72 -5.77
CA LYS A 199 38.72 6.49 -4.89
C LYS A 199 39.57 5.62 -3.96
N VAL A 200 39.06 4.47 -3.53
CA VAL A 200 39.83 3.51 -2.74
C VAL A 200 40.89 2.83 -3.61
N GLU A 201 40.53 2.48 -4.84
CA GLU A 201 41.43 1.83 -5.80
C GLU A 201 42.58 2.74 -6.24
N GLU A 202 42.32 4.03 -6.44
CA GLU A 202 43.38 5.03 -6.70
C GLU A 202 44.38 5.12 -5.55
N LYS A 203 43.90 5.19 -4.30
CA LYS A 203 44.76 5.20 -3.10
C LYS A 203 45.58 3.92 -2.95
N LEU A 204 45.01 2.77 -3.30
CA LEU A 204 45.71 1.49 -3.26
C LEU A 204 46.87 1.49 -4.25
N ASN A 205 46.62 1.93 -5.48
CA ASN A 205 47.65 2.04 -6.52
C ASN A 205 48.76 3.04 -6.14
N GLU A 206 48.43 4.14 -5.47
CA GLU A 206 49.42 5.09 -4.94
C GLU A 206 50.32 4.44 -3.87
N GLN A 207 49.74 3.70 -2.92
CA GLN A 207 50.52 2.98 -1.92
C GLN A 207 51.42 1.90 -2.53
N GLU A 208 50.93 1.17 -3.53
CA GLU A 208 51.72 0.16 -4.22
C GLU A 208 52.93 0.77 -4.96
N LYS A 209 52.75 1.93 -5.60
CA LYS A 209 53.86 2.70 -6.19
C LYS A 209 54.87 3.15 -5.13
N LEU A 210 54.42 3.60 -3.97
CA LEU A 210 55.32 4.00 -2.87
C LEU A 210 56.09 2.80 -2.30
N MET A 211 55.45 1.63 -2.19
CA MET A 211 56.11 0.40 -1.73
C MET A 211 57.17 -0.09 -2.72
N THR A 212 56.88 -0.06 -4.02
CA THR A 212 57.85 -0.46 -5.06
C THR A 212 59.06 0.49 -5.12
N LEU A 213 58.84 1.80 -4.99
CA LEU A 213 59.92 2.79 -4.95
C LEU A 213 60.83 2.62 -3.72
N SER A 214 60.25 2.39 -2.54
CA SER A 214 61.03 2.19 -1.31
C SER A 214 61.88 0.91 -1.33
N GLN A 215 61.40 -0.17 -1.97
CA GLN A 215 62.20 -1.40 -2.15
C GLN A 215 63.43 -1.19 -3.07
N CYS A 216 63.32 -0.37 -4.12
CA CYS A 216 64.47 -0.07 -4.99
C CYS A 216 65.55 0.75 -4.27
N SER A 217 65.16 1.66 -3.36
CA SER A 217 66.10 2.49 -2.60
C SER A 217 66.92 1.74 -1.54
N LEU A 218 66.47 0.55 -1.11
CA LEU A 218 67.13 -0.28 -0.09
C LEU A 218 68.17 -1.25 -0.68
N ARG A 219 68.28 -1.35 -2.01
CA ARG A 219 69.21 -2.26 -2.71
C ARG A 219 70.47 -1.58 -3.26
N HIS A 220 70.67 -0.30 -2.98
CA HIS A 220 71.89 0.45 -3.28
C HIS A 220 72.66 0.76 -2.01
#